data_AF-A0A1B6MH26-F1
#
_entry.id   AF-A0A1B6MH26-F1
#
_cell.length_a   1.000
_cell.length_b   1.000
_cell.length_c   1.000
_cell.angle_alpha   90.00
_cell.angle_beta   90.00
_cell.angle_gamma   90.00
#
_symmetry.space_group_name_H-M   'P 1'
#
loop_
_entity.id
_entity.type
_entity.pdbx_description
1 polymer ?
#
loop_
_entity_poly.entity_id
_entity_poly.type
_entity_poly.pdbx_seq_one_letter_code
_entity_poly.pdbx_strand_id
1 'polypeptide(L)'
;ACLQREHILQLVEVLLLQRDDGVGDGQVQTIIVHHNLTEVKNIFDAPVQESQMLGRSLMKAYAAAVAQARHNYGPQVKDLPQPLVVQCVQTDGRSFHFSVLQLHSTEVDCERRNVYWSLPPLSLYEACSYTHAVPVLQDYNPQVFKQLLAFYLNN
;
A
#
# COMPACT_ATOMS: atom_id res chain seq x y z
N ALA A 1 3.55 12.53 -10.32
CA ALA A 1 4.56 11.56 -9.83
C ALA A 1 5.85 11.76 -10.63
N CYS A 2 7.00 11.86 -9.97
CA CYS A 2 8.29 11.94 -10.65
C CYS A 2 8.76 10.49 -10.90
N LEU A 3 8.65 10.02 -12.15
CA LEU A 3 9.08 8.68 -12.56
C LEU A 3 10.54 8.75 -13.00
N GLN A 4 11.38 7.81 -12.55
CA GLN A 4 12.73 7.68 -13.09
C GLN A 4 12.62 7.16 -14.54
N ARG A 5 13.15 7.92 -15.49
CA ARG A 5 12.93 7.71 -16.93
C ARG A 5 13.99 6.82 -17.60
N GLU A 6 15.01 6.37 -16.87
CA GLU A 6 16.25 5.90 -17.48
C GLU A 6 16.81 4.61 -16.86
N HIS A 7 16.19 3.45 -17.10
CA HIS A 7 16.86 2.14 -16.97
C HIS A 7 16.17 1.09 -17.88
N ILE A 8 16.96 0.18 -18.48
CA ILE A 8 16.43 -1.08 -19.03
C ILE A 8 16.03 -1.93 -17.81
N LEU A 9 14.74 -1.93 -17.48
CA LEU A 9 14.21 -2.68 -16.34
C LEU A 9 13.84 -4.09 -16.79
N GLN A 10 14.42 -5.11 -16.15
CA GLN A 10 13.88 -6.46 -16.25
C GLN A 10 12.65 -6.54 -15.35
N LEU A 11 11.48 -6.74 -15.97
CA LEU A 11 10.21 -6.90 -15.27
C LEU A 11 10.21 -8.27 -14.59
N VAL A 12 10.49 -8.30 -13.28
CA VAL A 12 10.38 -9.50 -12.46
C VAL A 12 9.25 -9.25 -11.46
N GLU A 13 8.10 -9.90 -11.67
CA GLU A 13 7.00 -9.89 -10.71
C GLU A 13 7.26 -10.96 -9.65
N VAL A 14 7.85 -10.56 -8.53
CA VAL A 14 8.03 -11.45 -7.37
C VAL A 14 6.84 -11.26 -6.45
N LEU A 15 5.76 -12.02 -6.69
CA LEU A 15 4.83 -12.33 -5.62
C LEU A 15 5.55 -13.36 -4.74
N LEU A 16 5.81 -13.05 -3.47
CA LEU A 16 6.54 -13.95 -2.55
C LEU A 16 5.77 -15.24 -2.19
N LEU A 17 4.64 -15.49 -2.85
CA LEU A 17 3.97 -16.78 -2.82
C LEU A 17 4.70 -17.70 -3.81
N GLN A 18 5.69 -18.43 -3.30
CA GLN A 18 6.23 -19.57 -4.02
C GLN A 18 5.06 -20.52 -4.31
N ARG A 19 4.94 -21.00 -5.55
CA ARG A 19 4.11 -22.18 -5.85
C ARG A 19 4.79 -23.38 -5.18
N ASP A 20 4.54 -23.55 -3.89
CA ASP A 20 4.71 -24.86 -3.27
C ASP A 20 3.43 -25.64 -3.57
N ASP A 21 3.58 -26.84 -4.13
CA ASP A 21 2.52 -27.72 -4.63
C ASP A 21 1.50 -28.21 -3.56
N GLY A 22 1.41 -27.55 -2.41
CA GLY A 22 0.53 -27.89 -1.29
C GLY A 22 0.09 -26.72 -0.40
N VAL A 23 0.47 -25.47 -0.69
CA VAL A 23 -0.07 -24.29 0.01
C VAL A 23 -1.28 -23.80 -0.77
N GLY A 24 -2.44 -23.75 -0.11
CA GLY A 24 -3.68 -23.26 -0.73
C GLY A 24 -3.50 -21.88 -1.35
N ASP A 25 -4.28 -21.59 -2.39
CA ASP A 25 -4.24 -20.37 -3.20
C ASP A 25 -4.30 -19.12 -2.29
N GLY A 26 -3.13 -18.60 -1.93
CA GLY A 26 -2.99 -17.53 -0.96
C GLY A 26 -3.38 -16.21 -1.60
N GLN A 27 -4.49 -15.61 -1.17
CA GLN A 27 -4.87 -14.29 -1.61
C GLN A 27 -4.23 -13.24 -0.71
N VAL A 28 -3.50 -12.28 -1.30
CA VAL A 28 -3.04 -11.10 -0.59
C VAL A 28 -4.26 -10.28 -0.14
N GLN A 29 -4.55 -10.32 1.17
CA GLN A 29 -5.63 -9.54 1.78
C GLN A 29 -5.18 -8.10 2.09
N THR A 30 -4.09 -7.95 2.85
CA THR A 30 -3.62 -6.65 3.34
C THR A 30 -2.10 -6.52 3.17
N ILE A 31 -1.67 -5.47 2.48
CA ILE A 31 -0.26 -5.07 2.41
C ILE A 31 0.03 -3.97 3.44
N ILE A 32 1.12 -4.13 4.19
CA ILE A 32 1.63 -3.09 5.09
C ILE A 32 2.94 -2.61 4.52
N VAL A 33 3.02 -1.31 4.22
CA VAL A 33 4.20 -0.74 3.58
C VAL A 33 4.79 0.37 4.45
N HIS A 34 5.99 0.10 4.94
CA HIS A 34 6.80 1.11 5.59
C HIS A 34 7.37 2.10 4.55
N HIS A 35 7.47 3.36 4.92
CA HIS A 35 8.19 4.36 4.15
C HIS A 35 8.96 5.26 5.07
N ASN A 36 10.12 5.72 4.60
CA ASN A 36 10.96 6.65 5.33
C ASN A 36 11.05 7.97 4.56
N LEU A 37 10.67 9.08 5.20
CA LEU A 37 10.71 10.40 4.59
C LEU A 37 12.15 10.85 4.28
N THR A 38 13.16 10.34 4.98
CA THR A 38 14.57 10.72 4.75
C THR A 38 15.20 10.03 3.54
N GLU A 39 14.71 8.83 3.21
CA GLU A 39 15.17 8.05 2.05
C GLU A 39 14.48 8.49 0.77
N VAL A 40 13.27 9.03 0.87
CA VAL A 40 12.49 9.39 -0.30
C VAL A 40 12.47 10.90 -0.52
N LYS A 41 13.47 11.40 -1.25
CA LYS A 41 13.62 12.81 -1.60
C LYS A 41 13.13 13.09 -3.03
N ASN A 42 12.55 14.28 -3.25
CA ASN A 42 12.32 14.77 -4.60
C ASN A 42 13.67 15.18 -5.23
N ILE A 43 13.76 15.15 -6.57
CA ILE A 43 14.98 15.46 -7.34
C ILE A 43 15.57 16.85 -6.99
N PHE A 44 14.73 17.77 -6.52
CA PHE A 44 15.12 19.16 -6.22
C PHE A 44 15.09 19.50 -4.72
N ASP A 45 15.32 18.53 -3.82
CA ASP A 45 15.23 18.70 -2.35
C ASP A 45 13.88 19.29 -1.85
N ALA A 46 12.87 19.33 -2.72
CA ALA A 46 11.53 19.76 -2.36
C ALA A 46 10.89 18.75 -1.39
N PRO A 47 10.16 19.22 -0.37
CA PRO A 47 9.48 18.32 0.56
C PRO A 47 8.47 17.45 -0.18
N VAL A 48 8.32 16.19 0.28
CA VAL A 48 7.32 15.28 -0.29
C VAL A 48 5.93 15.77 0.11
N GLN A 49 5.08 15.99 -0.89
CA GLN A 49 3.70 16.41 -0.67
C GLN A 49 2.84 15.21 -0.25
N GLU A 50 1.81 15.48 0.54
CA GLU A 50 0.83 14.47 0.95
C GLU A 50 0.22 13.74 -0.26
N SER A 51 -0.15 14.47 -1.32
CA SER A 51 -0.67 13.90 -2.56
C SER A 51 0.28 12.87 -3.20
N GLN A 52 1.60 13.08 -3.09
CA GLN A 52 2.62 12.14 -3.57
C GLN A 52 2.66 10.88 -2.69
N MET A 53 2.45 11.02 -1.38
CA MET A 53 2.38 9.92 -0.44
C MET A 53 1.14 9.05 -0.65
N LEU A 54 -0.01 9.69 -0.84
CA LEU A 54 -1.27 9.02 -1.17
C LEU A 54 -1.17 8.29 -2.51
N GLY A 55 -0.57 8.92 -3.52
CA GLY A 55 -0.32 8.31 -4.83
C GLY A 55 0.58 7.08 -4.74
N ARG A 56 1.59 7.07 -3.86
CA ARG A 56 2.43 5.89 -3.62
C ARG A 56 1.65 4.74 -2.98
N SER A 57 0.76 5.03 -2.04
CA SER A 57 -0.11 4.02 -1.43
C SER A 57 -0.97 3.33 -2.48
N LEU A 58 -1.59 4.12 -3.38
CA LEU A 58 -2.36 3.61 -4.51
C LEU A 58 -1.49 2.72 -5.42
N MET A 59 -0.31 3.20 -5.84
CA MET A 59 0.56 2.44 -6.75
C MET A 59 1.02 1.10 -6.14
N LYS A 60 1.30 1.06 -4.84
CA LYS A 60 1.67 -0.18 -4.13
C LYS A 60 0.51 -1.16 -4.06
N ALA A 61 -0.69 -0.68 -3.71
CA ALA A 61 -1.91 -1.49 -3.71
C ALA A 61 -2.21 -2.05 -5.10
N TYR A 62 -2.06 -1.22 -6.14
CA TYR A 62 -2.26 -1.61 -7.53
C TYR A 62 -1.26 -2.67 -7.98
N ALA A 63 0.03 -2.47 -7.69
CA ALA A 63 1.07 -3.44 -8.03
C ALA A 63 0.81 -4.80 -7.36
N ALA A 64 0.43 -4.82 -6.08
CA ALA A 64 0.10 -6.04 -5.36
C ALA A 64 -1.14 -6.74 -5.96
N ALA A 65 -2.19 -5.98 -6.26
CA ALA A 65 -3.42 -6.52 -6.86
C ALA A 65 -3.18 -7.09 -8.27
N VAL A 66 -2.39 -6.42 -9.11
CA VAL A 66 -2.03 -6.90 -10.45
C VAL A 66 -1.15 -8.13 -10.38
N ALA A 67 -0.17 -8.17 -9.46
CA ALA A 67 0.65 -9.36 -9.26
C ALA A 67 -0.21 -10.57 -8.85
N GLN A 68 -1.18 -10.38 -7.94
CA GLN A 68 -2.13 -11.43 -7.57
C GLN A 68 -3.04 -11.83 -8.76
N ALA A 69 -3.56 -10.86 -9.52
CA ALA A 69 -4.37 -11.14 -10.69
C ALA A 69 -3.63 -12.03 -11.69
N ARG A 70 -2.36 -11.69 -11.97
CA ARG A 70 -1.52 -12.46 -12.88
C ARG A 70 -1.12 -13.81 -12.32
N HIS A 71 -0.96 -13.92 -11.01
CA HIS A 71 -0.75 -15.21 -10.35
C HIS A 71 -1.95 -16.15 -10.54
N ASN A 72 -3.17 -15.64 -10.33
CA ASN A 72 -4.41 -16.41 -10.37
C ASN A 72 -4.87 -16.75 -11.79
N TYR A 73 -4.77 -15.79 -12.72
CA TYR A 73 -5.37 -15.88 -14.06
C TYR A 73 -4.33 -15.90 -15.19
N GLY A 74 -3.04 -15.83 -14.87
CA GLY A 74 -1.94 -15.82 -15.82
C GLY A 74 -1.50 -14.41 -16.24
N PRO A 75 -0.32 -14.29 -16.87
CA PRO A 75 0.36 -13.00 -17.11
C PRO A 75 -0.37 -12.07 -18.08
N GLN A 76 -1.27 -12.58 -18.91
CA GLN A 76 -2.02 -11.82 -19.92
C GLN A 76 -3.45 -11.51 -19.49
N VAL A 77 -3.81 -11.69 -18.21
CA VAL A 77 -5.14 -11.33 -17.71
C VAL A 77 -5.35 -9.82 -17.84
N LYS A 78 -6.47 -9.45 -18.47
CA LYS A 78 -6.90 -8.06 -18.66
C LYS A 78 -8.07 -7.78 -17.74
N ASP A 79 -9.24 -8.25 -18.14
CA ASP A 79 -10.45 -8.18 -17.31
C ASP A 79 -10.53 -9.39 -16.39
N LEU A 80 -10.74 -9.11 -15.11
CA LEU A 80 -10.87 -10.16 -14.12
C LEU A 80 -12.29 -10.73 -14.12
N PRO A 81 -12.47 -12.05 -14.12
CA PRO A 81 -13.79 -12.67 -14.00
C PRO A 81 -14.43 -12.37 -12.64
N GLN A 82 -13.60 -12.20 -11.60
CA GLN A 82 -14.00 -11.75 -10.27
C GLN A 82 -13.09 -10.63 -9.81
N PRO A 83 -13.63 -9.51 -9.29
CA PRO A 83 -12.80 -8.41 -8.82
C PRO A 83 -11.94 -8.85 -7.63
N LEU A 84 -10.67 -8.41 -7.63
CA LEU A 84 -9.77 -8.65 -6.51
C LEU A 84 -9.74 -7.42 -5.60
N VAL A 85 -9.88 -7.65 -4.30
CA VAL A 85 -9.78 -6.59 -3.29
C VAL A 85 -8.44 -6.72 -2.57
N VAL A 86 -7.70 -5.62 -2.47
CA VAL A 86 -6.45 -5.52 -1.71
C VAL A 86 -6.54 -4.31 -0.79
N GLN A 87 -6.32 -4.55 0.50
CA GLN A 87 -6.17 -3.50 1.49
C GLN A 87 -4.71 -3.05 1.58
N CYS A 88 -4.47 -1.77 1.84
CA CYS A 88 -3.14 -1.20 1.95
C CYS A 88 -3.05 -0.25 3.14
N VAL A 89 -2.07 -0.50 4.01
CA VAL A 89 -1.69 0.36 5.13
C VAL A 89 -0.27 0.87 4.87
N GLN A 90 -0.13 2.18 4.64
CA GLN A 90 1.17 2.81 4.48
C GLN A 90 1.54 3.59 5.75
N THR A 91 2.75 3.41 6.28
CA THR A 91 3.17 4.06 7.52
C THR A 91 4.66 4.42 7.58
N ASP A 92 5.02 5.46 8.30
CA ASP A 92 6.40 5.80 8.71
C ASP A 92 6.70 5.42 10.17
N GLY A 93 5.77 4.74 10.84
CA GLY A 93 5.81 4.42 12.27
C GLY A 93 5.07 5.42 13.16
N ARG A 94 4.74 6.62 12.67
CA ARG A 94 3.92 7.62 13.38
C ARG A 94 2.62 7.91 12.64
N SER A 95 2.68 8.20 11.35
CA SER A 95 1.54 8.47 10.48
C SER A 95 1.11 7.20 9.75
N PHE A 96 -0.20 6.99 9.64
CA PHE A 96 -0.80 5.82 9.00
C PHE A 96 -1.82 6.26 7.97
N HIS A 97 -1.71 5.73 6.76
CA HIS A 97 -2.66 5.94 5.68
C HIS A 97 -3.31 4.61 5.31
N PHE A 98 -4.64 4.56 5.42
CA PHE A 98 -5.45 3.37 5.19
C PHE A 98 -6.20 3.48 3.88
N SER A 99 -6.13 2.42 3.07
CA SER A 99 -6.76 2.39 1.76
C SER A 99 -7.20 0.99 1.35
N VAL A 100 -8.18 0.91 0.47
CA VAL A 100 -8.69 -0.32 -0.12
C VAL A 100 -8.79 -0.12 -1.63
N LEU A 101 -8.25 -1.05 -2.40
CA LEU A 101 -8.34 -1.09 -3.85
C LEU A 101 -9.17 -2.30 -4.27
N GLN A 102 -10.15 -2.07 -5.14
CA GLN A 102 -10.84 -3.13 -5.88
C GLN A 102 -10.42 -3.08 -7.34
N LEU A 103 -9.71 -4.13 -7.76
CA LEU A 103 -9.20 -4.33 -9.10
C LEU A 103 -10.24 -5.11 -9.94
N HIS A 104 -10.74 -4.45 -10.97
CA HIS A 104 -11.62 -5.03 -11.99
C HIS A 104 -10.86 -5.42 -13.26
N SER A 105 -9.85 -4.61 -13.63
CA SER A 105 -9.04 -4.83 -14.82
C SER A 105 -7.58 -4.44 -14.54
N THR A 106 -6.64 -5.17 -15.13
CA THR A 106 -5.22 -4.83 -15.13
C THR A 106 -4.87 -3.80 -16.22
N GLU A 107 -5.81 -3.54 -17.14
CA GLU A 107 -5.68 -2.49 -18.14
C GLU A 107 -6.13 -1.14 -17.59
N VAL A 108 -5.36 -0.10 -17.91
CA VAL A 108 -5.63 1.27 -17.44
C VAL A 108 -6.77 1.91 -18.24
N ASP A 109 -6.91 1.54 -19.51
CA ASP A 109 -7.93 2.06 -20.42
C ASP A 109 -8.99 0.98 -20.68
N CYS A 110 -9.85 0.77 -19.68
CA CYS A 110 -10.92 -0.23 -19.69
C CYS A 110 -12.27 0.42 -19.40
N GLU A 111 -13.36 -0.17 -19.91
CA GLU A 111 -14.73 0.28 -19.59
C GLU A 111 -15.03 0.12 -18.09
N ARG A 112 -14.52 -0.97 -17.47
CA ARG A 112 -14.75 -1.29 -16.06
C ARG A 112 -13.61 -0.79 -15.18
N ARG A 113 -13.76 0.43 -14.69
CA ARG A 113 -12.74 1.10 -13.87
C ARG A 113 -12.48 0.42 -12.53
N ASN A 114 -11.22 0.47 -12.09
CA ASN A 114 -10.82 0.11 -10.74
C ASN A 114 -11.35 1.15 -9.73
N VAL A 115 -11.64 0.71 -8.51
CA VAL A 115 -12.16 1.59 -7.45
C VAL A 115 -11.18 1.63 -6.29
N TYR A 116 -10.90 2.82 -5.80
CA TYR A 116 -9.96 3.06 -4.71
C TYR A 116 -10.59 3.93 -3.64
N TRP A 117 -10.62 3.42 -2.41
CA TRP A 117 -11.07 4.14 -1.23
C TRP A 117 -9.86 4.44 -0.34
N SER A 118 -9.75 5.68 0.11
CA SER A 118 -8.71 6.11 1.04
C SER A 118 -9.29 6.97 2.14
N LEU A 119 -8.80 6.77 3.35
CA LEU A 119 -9.04 7.67 4.47
C LEU A 119 -7.92 8.72 4.54
N PRO A 120 -8.19 9.92 5.06
CA PRO A 120 -7.14 10.86 5.41
C PRO A 120 -6.10 10.20 6.34
N PRO A 121 -4.81 10.59 6.27
CA PRO A 121 -3.79 10.06 7.17
C PRO A 121 -4.13 10.31 8.64
N LEU A 122 -3.82 9.32 9.48
CA LEU A 122 -4.02 9.36 10.92
C LEU A 122 -2.66 9.25 11.63
N SER A 123 -2.38 10.19 12.52
CA SER A 123 -1.22 10.10 13.42
C SER A 123 -1.54 9.20 14.61
N LEU A 124 -0.63 8.29 14.93
CA LEU A 124 -0.69 7.40 16.09
C LEU A 124 -0.40 8.13 17.41
N TYR A 125 0.49 9.11 17.36
CA TYR A 125 0.86 9.98 18.47
C TYR A 125 1.42 11.30 17.94
N GLU A 126 1.44 12.33 18.77
CA GLU A 126 2.01 13.64 18.41
C GLU A 126 3.50 13.72 18.77
N ALA A 127 3.88 13.32 19.98
CA ALA A 127 5.28 13.29 20.39
C ALA A 127 5.60 12.00 21.15
N CYS A 128 6.76 11.43 20.85
CA CYS A 128 7.36 10.33 21.62
C CYS A 128 8.82 10.71 21.83
N SER A 129 9.11 11.34 22.97
CA SER A 129 10.42 11.93 23.26
C SER A 129 10.69 11.98 24.77
N TYR A 130 11.88 12.41 25.17
CA TYR A 130 12.21 12.64 26.57
C TYR A 130 11.98 14.10 26.94
N THR A 131 11.16 14.33 27.97
CA THR A 131 10.98 15.65 28.58
C THR A 131 11.51 15.58 30.00
N HIS A 132 12.50 16.41 30.35
CA HIS A 132 13.20 16.36 31.64
C HIS A 132 13.75 14.96 32.01
N ALA A 133 14.37 14.27 31.05
CA ALA A 133 14.89 12.90 31.21
C ALA A 133 13.83 11.83 31.54
N VAL A 134 12.55 12.14 31.37
CA VAL A 134 11.43 11.18 31.50
C VAL A 134 10.86 10.92 30.10
N PRO A 135 10.63 9.66 29.69
CA PRO A 135 9.98 9.36 28.43
C PRO A 135 8.52 9.79 28.49
N VAL A 136 8.08 10.57 27.50
CA VAL A 136 6.72 11.09 27.39
C VAL A 136 6.15 10.72 26.03
N LEU A 137 4.96 10.13 26.05
CA LEU A 137 4.11 9.93 24.88
C LEU A 137 2.94 10.91 24.96
N GLN A 138 2.79 11.76 23.96
CA GLN A 138 1.73 12.78 23.89
C GLN A 138 0.73 12.43 22.79
N ASP A 139 -0.56 12.68 23.09
CA ASP A 139 -1.69 12.57 22.17
C ASP A 139 -1.76 11.23 21.43
N TYR A 140 -1.63 10.14 22.18
CA TYR A 140 -1.84 8.80 21.64
C TYR A 140 -3.28 8.65 21.09
N ASN A 141 -3.36 8.24 19.83
CA ASN A 141 -4.61 8.05 19.12
C ASN A 141 -4.94 6.55 18.97
N PRO A 142 -5.83 5.98 19.80
CA PRO A 142 -6.20 4.58 19.72
C PRO A 142 -6.98 4.22 18.45
N GLN A 143 -7.51 5.21 17.70
CA GLN A 143 -8.25 4.95 16.47
C GLN A 143 -7.38 4.30 15.39
N VAL A 144 -6.08 4.59 15.36
CA VAL A 144 -5.14 3.96 14.42
C VAL A 144 -5.10 2.45 14.63
N PHE A 145 -5.00 2.00 15.89
CA PHE A 145 -5.02 0.57 16.21
C PHE A 145 -6.38 -0.09 15.94
N LYS A 146 -7.48 0.61 16.22
CA LYS A 146 -8.83 0.12 15.87
C LYS A 146 -8.98 -0.09 14.36
N GLN A 147 -8.46 0.84 13.57
CA GLN A 147 -8.50 0.75 12.10
C GLN A 147 -7.61 -0.38 11.57
N LEU A 148 -6.40 -0.54 12.12
CA LEU A 148 -5.52 -1.69 11.82
C LEU A 148 -6.20 -3.01 12.14
N LEU A 149 -6.84 -3.11 13.32
CA LEU A 149 -7.56 -4.30 13.72
C LEU A 149 -8.75 -4.58 12.78
N ALA A 150 -9.49 -3.55 12.36
CA ALA A 150 -10.59 -3.70 11.40
C ALA A 150 -10.09 -4.24 10.05
N PHE A 151 -8.93 -3.76 9.58
CA PHE A 151 -8.29 -4.27 8.36
C PHE A 151 -7.83 -5.73 8.52
N TYR A 152 -7.27 -6.08 9.68
CA TYR A 152 -6.83 -7.45 9.98
C TYR A 152 -7.99 -8.45 10.11
N LEU A 153 -9.12 -8.04 10.70
CA LEU A 153 -10.28 -8.92 10.92
C LEU A 153 -11.16 -9.10 9.68
N ASN A 154 -10.92 -8.32 8.62
CA ASN A 154 -11.67 -8.42 7.38
C ASN A 154 -11.19 -9.62 6.55
N ASN A 155 -11.73 -10.80 6.87
CA ASN A 155 -11.56 -12.04 6.10
C ASN A 155 -12.61 -12.19 5.01
#